data_AF-A0A7S1GDF8-F1
#
_entry.id   AF-A0A7S1GDF8-F1
#
_cell.length_a   1.000
_cell.length_b   1.000
_cell.length_c   1.000
_cell.angle_alpha   90.00
_cell.angle_beta   90.00
_cell.angle_gamma   90.00
#
_symmetry.space_group_name_H-M   'P 1'
#
loop_
_entity.id
_entity.type
_entity.pdbx_description
1 polymer ?
#
loop_
_entity_poly.entity_id
_entity_poly.type
_entity_poly.pdbx_seq_one_letter_code
_entity_poly.pdbx_strand_id
1 'polypeptide(L)'
;MATRPGEPSAVGMYDALAADLWSIGCILFTMLAGFPPMGEASEEDWWFRTLRAGDFPLFFKSHERSVSLSPGARTLLERVLVVDPDARVSLEEFLADPWLTAPDDAEVLAGLKRELADKIAREGIARGRPGSGSGSGSGSG
;
A
#
# COMPACT_ATOMS: atom_id res chain seq x y z
N MET A 1 36.38 1.20 45.59
CA MET A 1 36.00 2.27 44.66
C MET A 1 34.48 2.17 44.51
N ALA A 2 33.73 2.91 45.34
CA ALA A 2 32.27 2.80 45.44
C ALA A 2 31.61 3.86 44.55
N THR A 3 30.71 3.44 43.67
CA THR A 3 29.90 4.33 42.82
C THR A 3 28.91 5.12 43.69
N ARG A 4 28.73 6.41 43.39
CA ARG A 4 27.86 7.33 44.14
C ARG A 4 26.38 7.12 43.73
N PRO A 5 25.42 7.24 44.66
CA PRO A 5 24.01 7.15 44.34
C PRO A 5 23.54 8.45 43.68
N GLY A 6 23.02 8.36 42.45
CA GLY A 6 22.54 9.52 41.68
C GLY A 6 22.93 9.56 40.20
N GLU A 7 23.55 8.51 39.65
CA GLU A 7 23.68 8.44 38.19
C GLU A 7 22.28 8.32 37.56
N PRO A 8 21.93 9.20 36.60
CA PRO A 8 20.73 8.98 35.81
C PRO A 8 20.92 7.67 35.04
N SER A 9 20.18 6.65 35.46
CA SER A 9 19.97 5.42 34.71
C SER A 9 19.59 5.80 33.28
N ALA A 10 20.42 5.38 32.33
CA ALA A 10 20.36 5.58 30.89
C ALA A 10 19.07 6.28 30.42
N VAL A 11 19.18 7.58 30.12
CA VAL A 11 18.24 8.26 29.23
C VAL A 11 18.10 7.37 28.00
N GLY A 12 16.90 6.84 27.75
CA GLY A 12 16.64 5.87 26.68
C GLY A 12 17.34 6.32 25.40
N MET A 13 18.23 5.47 24.91
CA MET A 13 19.10 5.80 23.79
C MET A 13 18.21 6.16 22.59
N TYR A 14 18.27 7.41 22.14
CA TYR A 14 17.52 7.87 20.97
C TYR A 14 18.06 7.17 19.74
N ASP A 15 17.22 6.34 19.10
CA ASP A 15 17.51 5.79 17.79
C ASP A 15 17.04 6.78 16.71
N ALA A 16 18.02 7.52 16.16
CA ALA A 16 17.78 8.50 15.11
C ALA A 16 17.20 7.86 13.84
N LEU A 17 17.66 6.67 13.46
CA LEU A 17 17.19 6.00 12.24
C LEU A 17 15.75 5.55 12.40
N ALA A 18 15.40 4.98 13.56
CA ALA A 18 14.01 4.63 13.85
C ALA A 18 13.11 5.88 13.83
N ALA A 19 13.56 7.00 14.40
CA ALA A 19 12.81 8.26 14.40
C ALA A 19 12.62 8.85 12.98
N ASP A 20 13.65 8.75 12.13
CA ASP A 20 13.56 9.13 10.73
C ASP A 20 12.54 8.27 9.98
N LEU A 21 12.54 6.95 10.21
CA LEU A 21 11.55 6.04 9.60
C LEU A 21 10.12 6.36 10.02
N TRP A 22 9.89 6.72 11.29
CA TRP A 22 8.58 7.21 11.73
C TRP A 22 8.13 8.43 10.91
N SER A 23 9.03 9.39 10.73
CA SER A 23 8.77 10.62 9.97
C SER A 23 8.51 10.30 8.50
N ILE A 24 9.28 9.40 7.90
CA ILE A 24 9.08 8.89 6.53
C ILE A 24 7.70 8.23 6.40
N GLY A 25 7.29 7.42 7.37
CA GLY A 25 5.95 6.81 7.40
C GLY A 25 4.84 7.86 7.40
N CYS A 26 4.98 8.93 8.18
CA CYS A 26 4.03 10.03 8.22
C CYS A 26 3.96 10.80 6.90
N ILE A 27 5.11 11.08 6.28
CA ILE A 27 5.20 11.76 4.99
C ILE A 27 4.61 10.87 3.89
N LEU A 28 4.94 9.58 3.86
CA LEU A 28 4.41 8.62 2.91
C LEU A 28 2.88 8.53 2.99
N PHE A 29 2.33 8.40 4.20
CA PHE A 29 0.90 8.46 4.41
C PHE A 29 0.30 9.75 3.84
N THR A 30 0.90 10.90 4.15
CA THR A 30 0.43 12.21 3.71
C THR A 30 0.42 12.34 2.19
N MET A 31 1.46 11.82 1.50
CA MET A 31 1.52 11.82 0.04
C MET A 31 0.40 10.99 -0.59
N LEU A 32 0.02 9.87 0.05
CA LEU A 32 -1.00 8.95 -0.46
C LEU A 32 -2.43 9.41 -0.13
N ALA A 33 -2.64 9.94 1.07
CA ALA A 33 -3.96 10.31 1.58
C ALA A 33 -4.31 11.79 1.33
N GLY A 34 -3.30 12.65 1.16
CA GLY A 34 -3.46 14.10 1.02
C GLY A 34 -3.61 14.86 2.34
N PHE A 35 -3.44 14.19 3.49
CA PHE A 35 -3.52 14.77 4.83
C PHE A 35 -2.71 13.93 5.83
N PRO A 36 -2.27 14.50 6.97
CA PRO A 36 -1.42 13.78 7.92
C PRO A 36 -2.17 12.64 8.62
N PRO A 37 -1.46 11.57 9.03
CA PRO A 37 -2.06 10.41 9.71
C PRO A 37 -2.59 10.71 11.12
N MET A 38 -2.09 11.77 11.74
CA MET A 38 -2.44 12.25 13.07
C MET A 38 -2.05 13.72 13.20
N GLY A 39 -2.65 14.45 14.13
CA GLY A 39 -2.30 15.84 14.41
C GLY A 39 -1.00 15.94 15.21
N GLU A 40 -0.85 15.08 16.22
CA GLU A 40 0.33 15.01 17.05
C GLU A 40 0.65 13.55 17.43
N ALA A 41 1.93 13.21 17.50
CA ALA A 41 2.38 11.92 18.02
C ALA A 41 2.39 11.93 19.56
N SER A 42 1.21 12.10 20.16
CA SER A 42 1.01 12.20 21.61
C SER A 42 -0.17 11.36 22.08
N GLU A 43 -0.20 11.02 23.38
CA GLU A 43 -1.32 10.25 23.97
C GLU A 43 -2.66 11.01 23.94
N GLU A 44 -2.63 12.31 23.69
CA GLU A 44 -3.83 13.15 23.55
C GLU A 44 -4.52 12.89 22.20
N ASP A 45 -3.74 12.51 21.18
CA ASP A 45 -4.25 12.19 19.85
C ASP A 45 -4.83 10.76 19.79
N TRP A 46 -6.08 10.64 19.33
CA TRP A 46 -6.76 9.35 19.19
C TRP A 46 -6.10 8.44 18.15
N TRP A 47 -5.55 9.01 17.07
CA TRP A 47 -4.88 8.27 16.02
C TRP A 47 -3.59 7.64 16.53
N PHE A 48 -2.79 8.42 17.27
CA PHE A 48 -1.57 7.92 17.89
C PHE A 48 -1.87 6.80 18.90
N ARG A 49 -2.89 6.97 19.75
CA ARG A 49 -3.30 5.91 20.69
C ARG A 49 -3.77 4.63 19.99
N THR A 50 -4.46 4.77 18.87
CA THR A 50 -4.89 3.63 18.03
C THR A 50 -3.67 2.87 17.50
N LEU A 51 -2.68 3.58 16.97
CA LEU A 51 -1.41 2.98 16.52
C LEU A 51 -0.63 2.34 17.66
N ARG A 52 -0.57 3.01 18.82
CA ARG A 52 0.12 2.49 20.02
C ARG A 52 -0.52 1.20 20.55
N ALA A 53 -1.83 1.06 20.40
CA ALA A 53 -2.55 -0.17 20.72
C ALA A 53 -2.35 -1.28 19.67
N GLY A 54 -1.70 -0.99 18.54
CA GLY A 54 -1.53 -1.91 17.42
C GLY A 54 -2.80 -2.13 16.59
N ASP A 55 -3.83 -1.29 16.74
CA ASP A 55 -5.10 -1.44 16.02
C ASP A 55 -5.05 -0.76 14.64
N PHE A 56 -4.17 -1.26 13.78
CA PHE A 56 -4.06 -0.81 12.39
C PHE A 56 -5.37 -0.97 11.60
N PRO A 57 -6.15 -2.06 11.74
CA PRO A 57 -7.44 -2.17 11.05
C PRO A 57 -8.38 -1.01 11.36
N LEU A 58 -8.46 -0.58 12.63
CA LEU A 58 -9.26 0.59 13.02
C LEU A 58 -8.68 1.90 12.49
N PHE A 59 -7.36 2.05 12.54
CA PHE A 59 -6.64 3.20 12.01
C PHE A 59 -6.95 3.42 10.52
N PHE A 60 -6.76 2.40 9.67
CA PHE A 60 -7.03 2.51 8.23
C PHE A 60 -8.50 2.65 7.91
N LYS A 61 -9.38 1.87 8.56
CA LYS A 61 -10.83 1.96 8.35
C LYS A 61 -11.37 3.37 8.62
N SER A 62 -10.78 4.08 9.56
CA SER A 62 -11.22 5.43 9.93
C SER A 62 -10.70 6.48 8.92
N HIS A 63 -9.49 6.29 8.39
CA HIS A 63 -8.89 7.15 7.34
C HIS A 63 -9.49 6.94 5.94
N GLU A 64 -9.74 5.69 5.55
CA GLU A 64 -10.18 5.33 4.21
C GLU A 64 -11.64 5.66 3.90
N ARG A 65 -12.34 6.33 4.82
CA ARG A 65 -13.63 6.94 4.51
C ARG A 65 -13.52 8.02 3.43
N SER A 66 -12.32 8.55 3.21
CA SER A 66 -12.04 9.64 2.27
C SER A 66 -10.96 9.33 1.24
N VAL A 67 -10.23 8.21 1.38
CA VAL A 67 -9.09 7.83 0.51
C VAL A 67 -9.08 6.32 0.28
N SER A 68 -8.44 5.87 -0.80
CA SER A 68 -8.21 4.44 -1.04
C SER A 68 -6.71 4.17 -1.14
N LEU A 69 -6.18 3.39 -0.18
CA LEU A 69 -4.80 2.94 -0.19
C LEU A 69 -4.72 1.56 -0.83
N SER A 70 -3.68 1.32 -1.63
CA SER A 70 -3.43 -0.03 -2.14
C SER A 70 -3.08 -0.98 -0.98
N PRO A 71 -3.38 -2.29 -1.10
CA PRO A 71 -3.04 -3.27 -0.06
C PRO A 71 -1.54 -3.29 0.30
N GLY A 72 -0.66 -3.12 -0.70
CA GLY A 72 0.78 -3.04 -0.49
C GLY A 72 1.18 -1.81 0.31
N ALA A 73 0.64 -0.64 -0.05
CA ALA A 73 0.89 0.61 0.68
C ALA A 73 0.46 0.48 2.15
N ARG A 74 -0.72 -0.11 2.39
CA ARG A 74 -1.21 -0.35 3.76
C ARG A 74 -0.24 -1.22 4.54
N THR A 75 0.19 -2.34 3.96
CA THR A 75 1.10 -3.29 4.62
C THR A 75 2.44 -2.63 5.00
N LEU A 76 2.99 -1.79 4.13
CA LEU A 76 4.20 -1.02 4.43
C LEU A 76 3.95 0.02 5.54
N LEU A 77 2.84 0.74 5.46
CA LEU A 77 2.44 1.73 6.47
C LEU A 77 2.24 1.11 7.86
N GLU A 78 1.66 -0.11 7.93
CA GLU A 78 1.52 -0.87 9.17
C GLU A 78 2.86 -1.15 9.86
N ARG A 79 3.89 -1.42 9.07
CA ARG A 79 5.23 -1.76 9.58
C ARG A 79 6.06 -0.54 9.97
N VAL A 80 5.93 0.57 9.24
CA VAL A 80 6.71 1.80 9.50
C VAL A 80 6.07 2.70 10.56
N LEU A 81 4.74 2.66 10.72
CA LEU A 81 4.00 3.42 11.75
C LEU A 81 3.81 2.65 13.07
N VAL A 82 4.66 1.66 13.35
CA VAL A 82 4.74 1.05 14.68
C VAL A 82 5.32 2.06 15.66
N VAL A 83 4.61 2.30 16.77
CA VAL A 83 5.00 3.31 17.78
C VAL A 83 6.26 2.90 18.53
N ASP A 84 6.40 1.62 18.85
CA ASP A 84 7.61 1.06 19.48
C ASP A 84 8.76 1.02 18.46
N PRO A 85 9.87 1.77 18.68
CA PRO A 85 11.00 1.80 17.75
C PRO A 85 11.69 0.44 17.61
N ASP A 86 11.70 -0.40 18.65
CA ASP A 86 12.36 -1.71 18.61
C ASP A 86 11.56 -2.75 17.81
N ALA A 87 10.25 -2.53 17.69
CA ALA A 87 9.34 -3.35 16.88
C ALA A 87 9.08 -2.73 15.49
N ARG A 88 9.59 -1.53 15.23
CA ARG A 88 9.46 -0.85 13.93
C ARG A 88 10.36 -1.53 12.91
N VAL A 89 9.89 -1.57 11.67
CA VAL A 89 10.69 -2.05 10.54
C VAL A 89 12.04 -1.34 10.47
N SER A 90 13.10 -2.10 10.16
CA SER A 90 14.42 -1.52 9.90
C SER A 90 14.47 -0.77 8.56
N LEU A 91 15.49 0.07 8.37
CA LEU A 91 15.65 0.82 7.12
C LEU A 91 15.85 -0.12 5.93
N GLU A 92 16.64 -1.17 6.12
CA GLU A 92 16.94 -2.17 5.09
C GLU A 92 15.67 -2.92 4.67
N GLU A 93 14.85 -3.33 5.64
CA GLU A 93 13.58 -4.01 5.37
C GLU A 93 12.52 -3.07 4.79
N PHE A 94 12.55 -1.78 5.14
CA PHE A 94 11.70 -0.76 4.56
C PHE A 94 12.05 -0.56 3.08
N LEU A 95 13.31 -0.34 2.75
CA LEU A 95 13.76 -0.11 1.37
C LEU A 95 13.59 -1.33 0.46
N ALA A 96 13.61 -2.53 1.03
CA ALA A 96 13.35 -3.77 0.32
C ALA A 96 11.86 -4.13 0.20
N ASP A 97 10.94 -3.27 0.67
CA ASP A 97 9.52 -3.57 0.66
C ASP A 97 8.99 -3.72 -0.79
N PRO A 98 8.26 -4.80 -1.11
CA PRO A 98 7.75 -5.04 -2.45
C PRO A 98 6.90 -3.90 -3.00
N TRP A 99 6.23 -3.13 -2.14
CA TRP A 99 5.45 -1.97 -2.59
C TRP A 99 6.34 -0.82 -3.09
N LEU A 100 7.54 -0.65 -2.53
CA LEU A 100 8.52 0.34 -2.99
C LEU A 100 9.34 -0.15 -4.18
N THR A 101 9.60 -1.46 -4.25
CA THR A 101 10.45 -2.05 -5.31
C THR A 101 9.67 -2.63 -6.47
N ALA A 102 8.33 -2.59 -6.44
CA ALA A 102 7.51 -3.12 -7.53
C ALA A 102 7.87 -2.40 -8.84
N PRO A 103 8.11 -3.14 -9.94
CA PRO A 103 8.30 -2.52 -11.24
C PRO A 103 7.04 -1.73 -11.62
N ASP A 104 7.22 -0.60 -12.29
CA ASP A 104 6.16 0.31 -12.71
C ASP A 104 4.92 -0.45 -13.23
N ASP A 105 3.73 0.05 -12.89
CA ASP A 105 2.41 -0.45 -13.30
C ASP A 105 2.26 -0.71 -14.82
N ALA A 106 3.20 -0.22 -15.63
CA ALA A 106 3.32 -0.49 -17.06
C ALA A 106 3.39 -1.99 -17.40
N GLU A 107 4.13 -2.82 -16.66
CA GLU A 107 4.20 -4.27 -16.93
C GLU A 107 2.88 -4.96 -16.56
N VAL A 108 2.27 -4.57 -15.44
CA VAL A 108 0.96 -5.07 -15.00
C VAL A 108 -0.12 -4.69 -16.01
N LEU A 109 -0.15 -3.44 -16.45
CA LEU A 109 -1.06 -2.95 -17.50
C LEU A 109 -0.83 -3.65 -18.83
N ALA A 110 0.41 -3.96 -19.20
CA ALA A 110 0.72 -4.72 -20.41
C ALA A 110 0.17 -6.15 -20.31
N GLY A 111 0.32 -6.80 -19.15
CA GLY A 111 -0.26 -8.12 -18.86
C GLY A 111 -1.79 -8.13 -18.98
N LEU A 112 -2.46 -7.17 -18.33
CA LEU A 112 -3.92 -7.02 -18.39
C LEU A 112 -4.43 -6.72 -19.80
N LYS A 113 -3.73 -5.85 -20.55
CA LYS A 113 -4.06 -5.57 -21.95
C LYS A 113 -3.98 -6.82 -22.82
N ARG A 114 -2.96 -7.67 -22.61
CA ARG A 114 -2.81 -8.94 -23.36
C ARG A 114 -3.92 -9.92 -23.03
N GLU A 115 -4.24 -10.09 -21.75
CA GLU A 115 -5.31 -10.99 -21.31
C GLU A 115 -6.68 -10.53 -21.84
N LEU A 116 -6.95 -9.23 -21.80
CA LEU A 116 -8.18 -8.65 -22.37
C LEU A 116 -8.25 -8.85 -23.90
N ALA A 117 -7.14 -8.65 -24.62
CA ALA A 117 -7.07 -8.90 -26.06
C ALA A 117 -7.34 -10.37 -26.40
N ASP A 118 -6.79 -11.31 -25.62
CA ASP A 118 -7.02 -12.75 -25.79
C ASP A 118 -8.49 -13.12 -25.53
N LYS A 119 -9.12 -12.54 -24.50
CA LYS A 119 -10.55 -12.73 -24.22
C LYS A 119 -11.43 -12.19 -25.34
N ILE A 120 -11.16 -10.97 -25.83
CA ILE A 120 -11.87 -10.39 -26.97
C ILE A 120 -11.72 -11.25 -28.23
N ALA A 121 -10.53 -11.80 -28.50
CA ALA A 121 -10.30 -12.68 -29.64
C ALA A 121 -11.10 -13.99 -29.52
N ARG A 122 -11.12 -14.60 -28.35
CA ARG A 122 -11.85 -15.85 -28.08
C ARG A 122 -13.37 -15.67 -28.16
N GLU A 123 -13.89 -14.59 -27.58
CA GLU A 123 -15.32 -14.30 -27.54
C GLU A 123 -15.83 -13.64 -28.83
N GLY A 124 -14.96 -12.94 -29.56
CA GLY A 124 -15.25 -12.30 -30.85
C GLY A 124 -15.45 -13.31 -31.98
N ILE A 125 -14.78 -14.47 -31.94
CA ILE A 125 -14.97 -15.55 -32.92
C ILE A 125 -16.32 -16.27 -32.72
N ALA A 126 -16.90 -16.25 -31.50
CA ALA A 126 -18.15 -16.95 -31.22
C ALA A 126 -19.40 -16.30 -31.84
N ARG A 127 -19.34 -15.05 -32.30
CA ARG A 127 -20.47 -14.34 -32.94
C ARG A 127 -20.38 -14.23 -34.46
N GLY A 128 -19.28 -14.66 -35.07
CA GLY A 128 -19.13 -14.68 -36.53
C GLY A 128 -19.40 -16.08 -37.09
N ARG A 129 -20.67 -16.47 -37.28
CA ARG A 129 -21.01 -17.64 -38.08
C ARG A 129 -21.12 -17.21 -39.56
N PRO A 130 -20.22 -17.62 -40.47
CA PRO A 130 -20.49 -17.51 -41.89
C PRO A 130 -21.32 -18.74 -42.32
N GLY A 131 -22.51 -18.51 -42.86
CA GLY A 131 -23.44 -19.57 -43.22
C GLY A 131 -24.38 -19.20 -44.36
N SER A 132 -23.79 -19.11 -45.55
CA SER A 132 -24.37 -19.29 -46.89
C SER A 132 -25.72 -18.64 -47.21
N GLY A 133 -25.68 -17.43 -47.78
CA GLY A 133 -26.71 -16.98 -48.71
C GLY A 133 -26.49 -17.63 -50.07
N SER A 134 -27.13 -18.78 -50.32
CA SER A 134 -27.26 -19.36 -51.66
C SER A 134 -28.49 -18.73 -52.32
N GLY A 135 -28.31 -17.52 -52.83
CA GLY A 135 -29.31 -16.80 -53.62
C GLY A 135 -28.84 -16.68 -55.07
N SER A 136 -29.33 -17.57 -55.93
CA SER A 136 -29.33 -17.34 -57.37
C SER A 136 -30.48 -18.13 -57.99
N GLY A 137 -31.65 -17.51 -57.97
CA GLY A 137 -32.77 -17.83 -58.83
C GLY A 137 -32.74 -16.95 -60.08
N SER A 138 -32.78 -17.59 -61.24
CA SER A 138 -33.13 -17.07 -62.56
C SER A 138 -33.29 -18.32 -63.44
N GLY A 139 -34.44 -18.76 -63.93
CA GLY A 139 -35.66 -18.04 -64.30
C GLY A 139 -35.57 -17.61 -65.75
N SER A 140 -35.86 -18.52 -66.70
CA SER A 140 -36.45 -18.30 -68.04
C SER A 140 -36.37 -19.57 -68.88
N GLY A 141 -37.52 -20.05 -69.40
CA GLY A 141 -37.64 -21.18 -70.32
C GLY A 141 -38.95 -21.92 -70.18
#